data_AF-A0A2A2N878-F1
#
_entry.id   AF-A0A2A2N878-F1
#
_cell.length_a   1.000
_cell.length_b   1.000
_cell.length_c   1.000
_cell.angle_alpha   90.00
_cell.angle_beta   90.00
_cell.angle_gamma   90.00
#
_symmetry.space_group_name_H-M   'P 1'
#
loop_
_entity.id
_entity.type
_entity.pdbx_description
1 polymer ?
#
loop_
_entity_poly.entity_id
_entity_poly.type
_entity_poly.pdbx_seq_one_letter_code
_entity_poly.pdbx_strand_id
1 'polypeptide(L)'
;MRTRKLILATAFGLLVSGCSQTSTTTTAEVIPPEYPVEYFFRNSEVSSYQISPAGDYISMMKPWQDRKNVFVHPVGKADQVKRITSIVDRDIAYYYWVGDDTIIYSRDKGGDENFYLVTVNVKTGEEKTITPTSDVVAYVIDTLESQPDDILITTNERNPQVFDVYRHNLKTGENTLVAQNPGNVRYWGTDHDGNIRVISTSDGVNTAVLYRDTVDEEFRPLKNLTFKEDFSPISFTPDNKNLYIASRIIRDKSAIIEYDVKANKEVREIFSHPEVDVTSASYSNALNKLTTISYVTDKRQYHFLDKGYEETFERLQEKLPGVEISVNNTTRDERKMIVVTYSDTDRPNYYYYDRDSDQLEKLAANAPWHKPEDMAKMKPITYTARDGETIHGYLTLPKGREAKDLPLLVLPHGGPWARDHWGFQPEVQLFANRGIAVLQMNFRGSTGYGREFWEKSFKQWGQSMQDDITDGVKWAIDQGYAQDGEVCIYGASYGGYATLAGVTFTPDLYKCGIDYVGVSNLFTFMDSIPPYWAPFLAMLHEQVGNPEDPDDESLLT
;
A
#
# COMPACT_ATOMS: atom_id res chain seq x y z
N MET A 1 25.61 17.82 90.24
CA MET A 1 24.84 16.61 89.84
C MET A 1 24.84 16.53 88.32
N ARG A 2 25.41 15.45 87.76
CA ARG A 2 25.35 14.99 86.36
C ARG A 2 25.74 15.94 85.19
N THR A 3 26.99 15.78 84.75
CA THR A 3 27.44 15.41 83.39
C THR A 3 26.66 15.88 82.15
N ARG A 4 27.34 16.56 81.21
CA ARG A 4 27.88 16.00 79.94
C ARG A 4 28.54 17.09 79.07
N LYS A 5 29.83 16.91 78.75
CA LYS A 5 30.53 17.52 77.61
C LYS A 5 30.41 16.56 76.44
N LEU A 6 30.09 17.05 75.23
CA LEU A 6 30.25 16.30 73.99
C LEU A 6 31.35 16.95 73.15
N ILE A 7 32.35 16.14 72.80
CA ILE A 7 33.51 16.43 71.96
C ILE A 7 33.26 15.75 70.61
N LEU A 8 33.63 16.45 69.54
CA LEU A 8 33.73 15.98 68.15
C LEU A 8 34.52 14.66 68.06
N ALA A 9 33.98 13.68 67.34
CA ALA A 9 34.72 12.48 66.94
C ALA A 9 34.61 12.28 65.42
N THR A 10 35.77 12.39 64.78
CA THR A 10 36.11 11.97 63.42
C THR A 10 35.99 10.46 63.29
N ALA A 11 35.36 9.97 62.22
CA ALA A 11 35.32 8.54 61.91
C ALA A 11 36.01 8.27 60.55
N PHE A 12 36.95 7.33 60.61
CA PHE A 12 37.76 6.75 59.54
C PHE A 12 36.86 6.02 58.52
N GLY A 13 37.00 6.32 57.23
CA GLY A 13 36.41 5.54 56.13
C GLY A 13 37.45 4.62 55.52
N LEU A 14 37.24 3.30 55.62
CA LEU A 14 38.01 2.28 54.90
C LEU A 14 37.69 2.33 53.40
N LEU A 15 38.72 2.43 52.57
CA LEU A 15 38.67 2.19 51.12
C LEU A 15 38.66 0.68 50.86
N VAL A 16 37.55 0.17 50.32
CA VAL A 16 37.47 -1.15 49.70
C VAL A 16 37.30 -0.94 48.20
N SER A 17 38.39 -1.16 47.45
CA SER A 17 38.38 -1.17 46.00
C SER A 17 37.73 -2.47 45.50
N GLY A 18 36.43 -2.43 45.23
CA GLY A 18 35.72 -3.50 44.55
C GLY A 18 35.80 -3.33 43.03
N CYS A 19 36.55 -4.20 42.36
CA CYS A 19 36.46 -4.37 40.91
C CYS A 19 35.04 -4.85 40.55
N SER A 20 34.22 -3.95 39.99
CA SER A 20 33.00 -4.36 39.30
C SER A 20 33.37 -4.67 37.84
N GLN A 21 33.70 -5.92 37.57
CA GLN A 21 33.58 -6.45 36.21
C GLN A 21 32.08 -6.62 35.95
N THR A 22 31.47 -5.63 35.30
CA THR A 22 30.21 -5.81 34.60
C THR A 22 30.49 -6.69 33.39
N SER A 23 30.41 -8.01 33.59
CA SER A 23 30.29 -8.95 32.49
C SER A 23 28.96 -8.67 31.79
N THR A 24 28.97 -7.87 30.74
CA THR A 24 27.92 -7.89 29.73
C THR A 24 27.98 -9.25 29.07
N THR A 25 27.17 -10.18 29.58
CA THR A 25 26.92 -11.46 28.94
C THR A 25 26.18 -11.15 27.65
N THR A 26 26.91 -10.95 26.55
CA THR A 26 26.35 -10.94 25.20
C THR A 26 25.85 -12.36 24.97
N THR A 27 24.57 -12.62 25.23
CA THR A 27 23.92 -13.83 24.72
C THR A 27 24.07 -13.78 23.21
N ALA A 28 24.93 -14.65 22.67
CA ALA A 28 25.08 -14.79 21.23
C ALA A 28 23.68 -14.99 20.63
N GLU A 29 23.28 -14.14 19.70
CA GLU A 29 22.00 -14.29 19.04
C GLU A 29 21.95 -15.67 18.37
N VAL A 30 20.92 -16.44 18.68
CA VAL A 30 20.76 -17.79 18.16
C VAL A 30 20.45 -17.71 16.67
N ILE A 31 21.24 -18.40 15.85
CA ILE A 31 20.96 -18.58 14.42
C ILE A 31 19.65 -19.36 14.29
N PRO A 32 18.61 -18.81 13.63
CA PRO A 32 17.36 -19.53 13.42
C PRO A 32 17.56 -20.80 12.59
N PRO A 33 16.66 -21.81 12.70
CA PRO A 33 16.70 -22.95 11.79
C PRO A 33 16.50 -22.48 10.34
N GLU A 34 17.10 -23.20 9.40
CA GLU A 34 16.83 -22.98 7.99
C GLU A 34 15.43 -23.52 7.66
N TYR A 35 14.51 -22.63 7.29
CA TYR A 35 13.15 -23.00 6.93
C TYR A 35 13.07 -23.42 5.46
N PRO A 36 12.27 -24.43 5.10
CA PRO A 36 12.04 -24.78 3.69
C PRO A 36 11.36 -23.61 2.95
N VAL A 37 11.53 -23.52 1.63
CA VAL A 37 11.00 -22.41 0.81
C VAL A 37 9.48 -22.25 1.03
N GLU A 38 8.76 -23.38 1.10
CA GLU A 38 7.32 -23.43 1.31
C GLU A 38 6.88 -22.76 2.61
N TYR A 39 7.75 -22.65 3.62
CA TYR A 39 7.42 -21.94 4.86
C TYR A 39 7.06 -20.47 4.63
N PHE A 40 7.78 -19.81 3.73
CA PHE A 40 7.62 -18.38 3.42
C PHE A 40 6.48 -18.13 2.42
N PHE A 41 6.30 -19.03 1.46
CA PHE A 41 5.37 -18.84 0.33
C PHE A 41 4.03 -19.58 0.44
N ARG A 42 3.86 -20.49 1.42
CA ARG A 42 2.57 -21.17 1.59
C ARG A 42 1.45 -20.17 1.87
N ASN A 43 0.28 -20.45 1.31
CA ASN A 43 -0.92 -19.64 1.44
C ASN A 43 -1.33 -19.46 2.91
N SER A 44 -1.73 -18.23 3.28
CA SER A 44 -2.31 -17.91 4.58
C SER A 44 -3.52 -18.81 4.89
N GLU A 45 -3.68 -19.25 6.15
CA GLU A 45 -4.84 -20.05 6.57
C GLU A 45 -6.12 -19.22 6.61
N VAL A 46 -5.98 -17.92 6.91
CA VAL A 46 -7.05 -16.93 6.88
C VAL A 46 -6.51 -15.63 6.31
N SER A 47 -7.37 -14.82 5.70
CA SER A 47 -7.02 -13.47 5.25
C SER A 47 -8.26 -12.59 5.18
N SER A 48 -8.04 -11.27 5.06
CA SER A 48 -9.09 -10.31 4.69
C SER A 48 -10.30 -10.36 5.64
N TYR A 49 -10.06 -10.33 6.96
CA TYR A 49 -11.16 -10.19 7.90
C TYR A 49 -11.87 -8.85 7.71
N GLN A 50 -13.20 -8.87 7.76
CA GLN A 50 -14.04 -7.66 7.74
C GLN A 50 -15.24 -7.82 8.69
N ILE A 51 -15.79 -6.70 9.14
CA ILE A 51 -17.07 -6.64 9.88
C ILE A 51 -18.19 -6.09 9.00
N SER A 52 -19.42 -6.61 9.13
CA SER A 52 -20.55 -6.06 8.37
C SER A 52 -20.92 -4.64 8.85
N PRO A 53 -21.52 -3.78 8.01
CA PRO A 53 -21.83 -2.39 8.38
C PRO A 53 -22.69 -2.25 9.64
N ALA A 54 -23.65 -3.17 9.86
CA ALA A 54 -24.46 -3.24 11.08
C ALA A 54 -23.73 -3.86 12.29
N GLY A 55 -22.61 -4.55 12.08
CA GLY A 55 -21.85 -5.22 13.14
C GLY A 55 -22.44 -6.56 13.58
N ASP A 56 -23.24 -7.20 12.72
CA ASP A 56 -23.85 -8.50 13.00
C ASP A 56 -22.94 -9.67 12.63
N TYR A 57 -22.08 -9.49 11.63
CA TYR A 57 -21.27 -10.55 11.04
C TYR A 57 -19.79 -10.17 10.94
N ILE A 58 -18.93 -11.16 11.08
CA ILE A 58 -17.52 -11.12 10.68
C ILE A 58 -17.35 -12.04 9.49
N SER A 59 -16.70 -11.55 8.44
CA SER A 59 -16.31 -12.30 7.25
C SER A 59 -14.79 -12.45 7.18
N MET A 60 -14.33 -13.47 6.46
CA MET A 60 -12.92 -13.74 6.19
C MET A 60 -12.76 -14.63 4.97
N MET A 61 -11.58 -14.62 4.35
CA MET A 61 -11.20 -15.60 3.33
C MET A 61 -10.44 -16.78 3.93
N LYS A 62 -10.83 -17.99 3.54
CA LYS A 62 -10.16 -19.25 3.91
C LYS A 62 -10.02 -20.16 2.68
N PRO A 63 -8.99 -21.03 2.64
CA PRO A 63 -8.89 -22.02 1.59
C PRO A 63 -10.02 -23.05 1.70
N TRP A 64 -10.59 -23.43 0.56
CA TRP A 64 -11.47 -24.58 0.37
C TRP A 64 -11.22 -25.15 -1.03
N GLN A 65 -10.90 -26.45 -1.14
CA GLN A 65 -10.49 -27.09 -2.40
C GLN A 65 -9.38 -26.31 -3.14
N ASP A 66 -8.30 -25.99 -2.42
CA ASP A 66 -7.15 -25.26 -2.96
C ASP A 66 -7.46 -23.87 -3.54
N ARG A 67 -8.62 -23.28 -3.19
CA ARG A 67 -9.01 -21.92 -3.57
C ARG A 67 -9.51 -21.09 -2.41
N LYS A 68 -9.24 -19.79 -2.44
CA LYS A 68 -9.71 -18.81 -1.47
C LYS A 68 -11.21 -18.53 -1.66
N ASN A 69 -11.98 -18.81 -0.62
CA ASN A 69 -13.42 -18.61 -0.55
C ASN A 69 -13.79 -17.75 0.65
N VAL A 70 -14.94 -17.08 0.58
CA VAL A 70 -15.46 -16.26 1.68
C VAL A 70 -16.21 -17.13 2.68
N PHE A 71 -15.95 -16.86 3.94
CA PHE A 71 -16.60 -17.45 5.09
C PHE A 71 -17.13 -16.34 5.99
N VAL A 72 -18.19 -16.63 6.74
CA VAL A 72 -18.85 -15.68 7.65
C VAL A 72 -19.25 -16.39 8.95
N HIS A 73 -19.19 -15.67 10.06
CA HIS A 73 -19.87 -16.05 11.30
C HIS A 73 -20.52 -14.83 11.95
N PRO A 74 -21.57 -15.00 12.79
CA PRO A 74 -22.08 -13.90 13.60
C PRO A 74 -21.01 -13.41 14.59
N VAL A 75 -21.00 -12.10 14.90
CA VAL A 75 -20.12 -11.54 15.93
C VAL A 75 -20.33 -12.28 17.27
N GLY A 76 -19.22 -12.65 17.93
CA GLY A 76 -19.23 -13.41 19.18
C GLY A 76 -19.54 -14.91 19.04
N LYS A 77 -19.68 -15.44 17.81
CA LYS A 77 -19.98 -16.86 17.54
C LYS A 77 -19.03 -17.49 16.53
N ALA A 78 -17.73 -17.41 16.79
CA ALA A 78 -16.68 -17.93 15.89
C ALA A 78 -16.80 -19.44 15.58
N ASP A 79 -17.45 -20.20 16.47
CA ASP A 79 -17.79 -21.61 16.30
C ASP A 79 -18.88 -21.86 15.24
N GLN A 80 -19.63 -20.83 14.84
CA GLN A 80 -20.71 -20.89 13.85
C GLN A 80 -20.29 -20.42 12.45
N VAL A 81 -19.01 -20.60 12.11
CA VAL A 81 -18.47 -20.28 10.79
C VAL A 81 -19.15 -21.07 9.67
N LYS A 82 -19.57 -20.36 8.62
CA LYS A 82 -20.14 -20.91 7.40
C LYS A 82 -19.36 -20.42 6.19
N ARG A 83 -19.13 -21.30 5.22
CA ARG A 83 -18.65 -20.91 3.89
C ARG A 83 -19.82 -20.34 3.10
N ILE A 84 -19.64 -19.19 2.46
CA ILE A 84 -20.71 -18.53 1.68
C ILE A 84 -20.44 -18.53 0.17
N THR A 85 -19.21 -18.82 -0.28
CA THR A 85 -18.87 -19.01 -1.70
C THR A 85 -18.32 -20.42 -1.94
N SER A 86 -18.40 -20.94 -3.16
CA SER A 86 -17.91 -22.30 -3.48
C SER A 86 -17.10 -22.34 -4.79
N ILE A 87 -16.14 -21.44 -4.93
CA ILE A 87 -15.29 -21.32 -6.12
C ILE A 87 -14.12 -22.31 -6.06
N VAL A 88 -13.82 -22.96 -7.20
CA VAL A 88 -12.83 -24.05 -7.31
C VAL A 88 -11.84 -23.87 -8.46
N ASP A 89 -12.13 -22.97 -9.40
CA ASP A 89 -11.32 -22.70 -10.59
C ASP A 89 -10.24 -21.65 -10.32
N ARG A 90 -10.58 -20.55 -9.64
CA ARG A 90 -9.65 -19.43 -9.34
C ARG A 90 -9.98 -18.75 -8.01
N ASP A 91 -8.97 -18.20 -7.36
CA ASP A 91 -9.16 -17.49 -6.09
C ASP A 91 -10.06 -16.27 -6.30
N ILE A 92 -10.92 -16.00 -5.31
CA ILE A 92 -11.61 -14.72 -5.23
C ILE A 92 -10.55 -13.64 -5.00
N ALA A 93 -10.43 -12.69 -5.93
CA ALA A 93 -9.41 -11.65 -5.85
C ALA A 93 -9.65 -10.72 -4.66
N TYR A 94 -10.87 -10.18 -4.56
CA TYR A 94 -11.29 -9.27 -3.51
C TYR A 94 -12.77 -9.44 -3.19
N TYR A 95 -13.17 -9.10 -1.96
CA TYR A 95 -14.56 -9.03 -1.53
C TYR A 95 -14.75 -7.89 -0.52
N TYR A 96 -15.96 -7.36 -0.41
CA TYR A 96 -16.33 -6.38 0.62
C TYR A 96 -17.83 -6.39 0.89
N TRP A 97 -18.23 -5.82 2.02
CA TRP A 97 -19.63 -5.62 2.36
C TRP A 97 -20.22 -4.46 1.57
N VAL A 98 -21.39 -4.71 0.94
CA VAL A 98 -22.18 -3.68 0.23
C VAL A 98 -23.54 -3.43 0.90
N GLY A 99 -23.88 -4.23 1.91
CA GLY A 99 -25.05 -4.05 2.76
C GLY A 99 -24.86 -4.79 4.09
N ASP A 100 -25.84 -4.71 4.98
CA ASP A 100 -25.75 -5.31 6.32
C ASP A 100 -25.62 -6.84 6.31
N ASP A 101 -26.11 -7.48 5.25
CA ASP A 101 -26.10 -8.94 5.05
C ASP A 101 -25.67 -9.36 3.63
N THR A 102 -25.10 -8.45 2.85
CA THR A 102 -24.73 -8.71 1.46
C THR A 102 -23.26 -8.37 1.23
N ILE A 103 -22.53 -9.36 0.70
CA ILE A 103 -21.14 -9.23 0.26
C ILE A 103 -21.12 -9.18 -1.26
N ILE A 104 -20.25 -8.36 -1.83
CA ILE A 104 -19.87 -8.41 -3.23
C ILE A 104 -18.44 -8.92 -3.35
N TYR A 105 -18.16 -9.66 -4.41
CA TYR A 105 -16.83 -10.15 -4.72
C TYR A 105 -16.57 -10.15 -6.23
N SER A 106 -15.30 -9.96 -6.59
CA SER A 106 -14.85 -9.89 -7.97
C SER A 106 -14.32 -11.22 -8.47
N ARG A 107 -14.59 -11.55 -9.73
CA ARG A 107 -14.14 -12.77 -10.40
C ARG A 107 -13.64 -12.48 -11.80
N ASP A 108 -12.63 -13.21 -12.24
CA ASP A 108 -12.13 -13.22 -13.62
C ASP A 108 -12.11 -14.67 -14.15
N LYS A 109 -11.76 -14.86 -15.42
CA LYS A 109 -11.71 -16.20 -16.05
C LYS A 109 -10.30 -16.52 -16.52
N GLY A 110 -9.69 -17.55 -15.94
CA GLY A 110 -8.36 -18.01 -16.37
C GLY A 110 -7.23 -17.01 -16.16
N GLY A 111 -7.48 -15.91 -15.44
CA GLY A 111 -6.50 -14.84 -15.26
C GLY A 111 -6.38 -13.83 -16.37
N ASP A 112 -7.48 -13.62 -17.10
CA ASP A 112 -7.59 -12.53 -18.05
C ASP A 112 -7.74 -11.14 -17.38
N GLU A 113 -7.89 -11.09 -16.05
CA GLU A 113 -8.07 -9.87 -15.25
C GLU A 113 -9.33 -9.05 -15.61
N ASN A 114 -10.25 -9.65 -16.37
CA ASN A 114 -11.53 -9.07 -16.71
C ASN A 114 -12.54 -9.34 -15.59
N PHE A 115 -12.45 -8.52 -14.54
CA PHE A 115 -13.24 -8.73 -13.34
C PHE A 115 -14.72 -8.44 -13.56
N TYR A 116 -15.59 -9.41 -13.27
CA TYR A 116 -17.04 -9.25 -13.14
C TYR A 116 -17.47 -9.36 -11.68
N LEU A 117 -18.65 -8.84 -11.38
CA LEU A 117 -19.16 -8.69 -10.01
C LEU A 117 -20.23 -9.73 -9.68
N VAL A 118 -20.10 -10.33 -8.49
CA VAL A 118 -21.06 -11.28 -7.93
C VAL A 118 -21.41 -10.86 -6.51
N THR A 119 -22.69 -10.84 -6.17
CA THR A 119 -23.16 -10.62 -4.80
C THR A 119 -23.58 -11.94 -4.15
N VAL A 120 -23.46 -12.02 -2.83
CA VAL A 120 -23.93 -13.13 -2.01
C VAL A 120 -24.61 -12.61 -0.76
N ASN A 121 -25.84 -13.04 -0.50
CA ASN A 121 -26.52 -12.76 0.75
C ASN A 121 -26.10 -13.77 1.82
N VAL A 122 -25.57 -13.30 2.95
CA VAL A 122 -24.95 -14.17 3.97
C VAL A 122 -25.97 -14.95 4.80
N LYS A 123 -27.26 -14.55 4.77
CA LYS A 123 -28.34 -15.25 5.48
C LYS A 123 -28.91 -16.39 4.62
N THR A 124 -29.14 -16.14 3.34
CA THR A 124 -29.77 -17.11 2.44
C THR A 124 -28.77 -17.97 1.67
N GLY A 125 -27.53 -17.49 1.49
CA GLY A 125 -26.54 -18.10 0.60
C GLY A 125 -26.86 -17.88 -0.89
N GLU A 126 -27.81 -17.00 -1.21
CA GLU A 126 -28.18 -16.69 -2.59
C GLU A 126 -27.06 -15.88 -3.24
N GLU A 127 -26.45 -16.44 -4.29
CA GLU A 127 -25.47 -15.77 -5.14
C GLU A 127 -26.12 -15.20 -6.40
N LYS A 128 -25.79 -13.96 -6.76
CA LYS A 128 -26.26 -13.29 -7.99
C LYS A 128 -25.08 -12.67 -8.72
N THR A 129 -24.90 -13.06 -9.98
CA THR A 129 -23.98 -12.35 -10.88
C THR A 129 -24.65 -11.08 -11.39
N ILE A 130 -24.04 -9.92 -11.16
CA ILE A 130 -24.69 -8.62 -11.41
C ILE A 130 -24.13 -7.86 -12.64
N THR A 131 -23.08 -8.40 -13.27
CA THR A 131 -22.50 -7.93 -14.53
C THR A 131 -22.20 -9.11 -15.47
N PRO A 132 -22.03 -8.90 -16.79
CA PRO A 132 -21.62 -9.97 -17.70
C PRO A 132 -20.33 -10.66 -17.25
N THR A 133 -20.15 -11.94 -17.60
CA THR A 133 -19.03 -12.77 -17.10
C THR A 133 -17.86 -12.92 -18.09
N SER A 134 -17.94 -12.29 -19.25
CA SER A 134 -16.87 -12.30 -20.25
C SER A 134 -16.81 -10.95 -20.93
N ASP A 135 -15.62 -10.61 -21.45
CA ASP A 135 -15.38 -9.45 -22.30
C ASP A 135 -15.71 -8.09 -21.64
N VAL A 136 -15.91 -8.09 -20.32
CA VAL A 136 -16.22 -6.90 -19.53
C VAL A 136 -15.37 -6.85 -18.27
N VAL A 137 -15.14 -5.63 -17.83
CA VAL A 137 -14.51 -5.28 -16.57
C VAL A 137 -15.51 -4.43 -15.80
N ALA A 138 -15.70 -4.73 -14.53
CA ALA A 138 -16.61 -4.02 -13.65
C ALA A 138 -16.09 -3.86 -12.22
N TYR A 139 -16.40 -2.71 -11.62
CA TYR A 139 -15.98 -2.34 -10.28
C TYR A 139 -17.10 -1.61 -9.54
N VAL A 140 -17.07 -1.62 -8.20
CA VAL A 140 -17.91 -0.72 -7.39
C VAL A 140 -17.23 0.64 -7.32
N ILE A 141 -17.99 1.70 -7.57
CA ILE A 141 -17.56 3.08 -7.40
C ILE A 141 -17.85 3.54 -5.97
N ASP A 142 -19.05 3.23 -5.48
CA ASP A 142 -19.54 3.73 -4.18
C ASP A 142 -20.55 2.74 -3.59
N THR A 143 -20.43 2.47 -2.30
CA THR A 143 -21.38 1.63 -1.53
C THR A 143 -22.60 2.41 -1.05
N LEU A 144 -22.62 3.74 -1.25
CA LEU A 144 -23.70 4.65 -0.91
C LEU A 144 -24.21 4.44 0.53
N GLU A 145 -23.36 4.67 1.54
CA GLU A 145 -23.67 4.32 2.94
C GLU A 145 -25.01 4.88 3.46
N SER A 146 -25.48 6.01 2.93
CA SER A 146 -26.76 6.64 3.24
C SER A 146 -27.98 6.01 2.53
N GLN A 147 -27.75 5.16 1.51
CA GLN A 147 -28.73 4.46 0.68
C GLN A 147 -28.40 2.96 0.65
N PRO A 148 -28.60 2.21 1.76
CA PRO A 148 -28.05 0.86 1.97
C PRO A 148 -28.63 -0.24 1.05
N ASP A 149 -29.62 0.10 0.22
CA ASP A 149 -30.22 -0.80 -0.76
C ASP A 149 -29.58 -0.66 -2.15
N ASP A 150 -28.74 0.36 -2.37
CA ASP A 150 -28.18 0.70 -3.67
C ASP A 150 -26.66 0.82 -3.59
N ILE A 151 -25.99 0.48 -4.69
CA ILE A 151 -24.57 0.78 -4.91
C ILE A 151 -24.39 1.41 -6.29
N LEU A 152 -23.27 2.12 -6.48
CA LEU A 152 -22.82 2.51 -7.81
C LEU A 152 -21.77 1.51 -8.30
N ILE A 153 -21.99 0.97 -9.49
CA ILE A 153 -21.02 0.13 -10.20
C ILE A 153 -20.65 0.78 -11.52
N THR A 154 -19.46 0.45 -12.01
CA THR A 154 -19.02 0.82 -13.35
C THR A 154 -18.72 -0.41 -14.17
N THR A 155 -19.01 -0.37 -15.48
CA THR A 155 -18.74 -1.48 -16.41
C THR A 155 -18.51 -0.95 -17.82
N ASN A 156 -17.66 -1.64 -18.58
CA ASN A 156 -17.41 -1.37 -19.99
C ASN A 156 -18.28 -2.22 -20.94
N GLU A 157 -19.39 -2.79 -20.44
CA GLU A 157 -20.32 -3.63 -21.20
C GLU A 157 -20.80 -3.01 -22.52
N ARG A 158 -21.08 -1.70 -22.55
CA ARG A 158 -21.52 -1.01 -23.77
C ARG A 158 -20.39 -0.85 -24.79
N ASN A 159 -19.18 -0.57 -24.34
CA ASN A 159 -18.01 -0.33 -25.18
C ASN A 159 -16.73 -0.69 -24.39
N PRO A 160 -15.92 -1.66 -24.88
CA PRO A 160 -14.74 -2.15 -24.16
C PRO A 160 -13.72 -1.08 -23.74
N GLN A 161 -13.71 0.09 -24.39
CA GLN A 161 -12.77 1.18 -24.14
C GLN A 161 -13.22 2.15 -23.04
N VAL A 162 -14.47 2.10 -22.59
CA VAL A 162 -15.04 3.10 -21.68
C VAL A 162 -15.96 2.49 -20.64
N PHE A 163 -16.03 3.11 -19.46
CA PHE A 163 -16.75 2.59 -18.32
C PHE A 163 -17.93 3.49 -17.97
N ASP A 164 -19.15 3.01 -18.21
CA ASP A 164 -20.41 3.66 -17.83
C ASP A 164 -20.72 3.38 -16.36
N VAL A 165 -21.60 4.19 -15.74
CA VAL A 165 -22.00 4.05 -14.34
C VAL A 165 -23.47 3.63 -14.24
N TYR A 166 -23.71 2.61 -13.43
CA TYR A 166 -25.03 2.08 -13.12
C TYR A 166 -25.27 2.13 -11.62
N ARG A 167 -26.50 2.45 -11.24
CA ARG A 167 -27.02 2.21 -9.89
C ARG A 167 -27.58 0.79 -9.86
N HIS A 168 -27.02 -0.04 -9.00
CA HIS A 168 -27.47 -1.41 -8.79
C HIS A 168 -28.24 -1.50 -7.47
N ASN A 169 -29.50 -1.93 -7.54
CA ASN A 169 -30.31 -2.15 -6.35
C ASN A 169 -30.10 -3.57 -5.81
N LEU A 170 -29.53 -3.69 -4.63
CA LEU A 170 -29.14 -4.97 -4.00
C LEU A 170 -30.34 -5.89 -3.69
N LYS A 171 -31.54 -5.33 -3.51
CA LYS A 171 -32.76 -6.11 -3.21
C LYS A 171 -33.41 -6.67 -4.47
N THR A 172 -33.61 -5.83 -5.47
CA THR A 172 -34.35 -6.19 -6.69
C THR A 172 -33.44 -6.77 -7.77
N GLY A 173 -32.15 -6.45 -7.75
CA GLY A 173 -31.18 -6.77 -8.79
C GLY A 173 -31.25 -5.84 -10.01
N GLU A 174 -32.05 -4.77 -9.96
CA GLU A 174 -32.19 -3.81 -11.06
C GLU A 174 -30.93 -2.97 -11.25
N ASN A 175 -30.49 -2.83 -12.51
CA ASN A 175 -29.42 -1.92 -12.93
C ASN A 175 -30.02 -0.72 -13.68
N THR A 176 -29.87 0.48 -13.15
CA THR A 176 -30.30 1.73 -13.80
C THR A 176 -29.07 2.52 -14.25
N LEU A 177 -29.01 2.93 -15.52
CA LEU A 177 -27.93 3.77 -16.03
C LEU A 177 -27.98 5.15 -15.34
N VAL A 178 -26.86 5.55 -14.73
CA VAL A 178 -26.70 6.85 -14.04
C VAL A 178 -25.90 7.83 -14.88
N ALA A 179 -24.81 7.36 -15.50
CA ALA A 179 -23.97 8.20 -16.35
C ALA A 179 -23.34 7.36 -17.46
N GLN A 180 -23.45 7.86 -18.69
CA GLN A 180 -22.76 7.28 -19.84
C GLN A 180 -21.40 7.95 -20.04
N ASN A 181 -20.35 7.17 -20.22
CA ASN A 181 -19.01 7.67 -20.50
C ASN A 181 -18.90 8.12 -21.97
N PRO A 182 -18.63 9.41 -22.23
CA PRO A 182 -18.54 9.92 -23.59
C PRO A 182 -17.26 9.51 -24.34
N GLY A 183 -16.26 8.90 -23.67
CA GLY A 183 -15.00 8.49 -24.31
C GLY A 183 -13.79 8.49 -23.38
N ASN A 184 -13.68 9.53 -22.56
CA ASN A 184 -12.43 9.89 -21.90
C ASN A 184 -12.54 9.96 -20.37
N VAL A 185 -13.69 9.65 -19.76
CA VAL A 185 -13.82 9.63 -18.30
C VAL A 185 -13.08 8.41 -17.73
N ARG A 186 -12.31 8.63 -16.67
CA ARG A 186 -11.48 7.63 -15.97
C ARG A 186 -11.80 7.51 -14.49
N TYR A 187 -12.38 8.55 -13.90
CA TYR A 187 -12.78 8.56 -12.49
C TYR A 187 -14.16 9.19 -12.34
N TRP A 188 -14.96 8.63 -11.43
CA TRP A 188 -16.29 9.10 -11.06
C TRP A 188 -16.32 9.34 -9.55
N GLY A 189 -16.59 10.58 -9.14
CA GLY A 189 -16.66 11.01 -7.75
C GLY A 189 -18.07 11.47 -7.36
N THR A 190 -18.56 10.93 -6.25
CA THR A 190 -19.87 11.22 -5.65
C THR A 190 -19.77 12.28 -4.56
N ASP A 191 -20.88 12.97 -4.33
CA ASP A 191 -21.10 13.73 -3.10
C ASP A 191 -21.73 12.86 -2.00
N HIS A 192 -21.97 13.44 -0.82
CA HIS A 192 -22.53 12.70 0.34
C HIS A 192 -23.97 12.17 0.12
N ASP A 193 -24.64 12.62 -0.95
CA ASP A 193 -25.98 12.16 -1.36
C ASP A 193 -25.91 11.07 -2.45
N GLY A 194 -24.71 10.66 -2.86
CA GLY A 194 -24.50 9.66 -3.90
C GLY A 194 -24.63 10.20 -5.33
N ASN A 195 -24.60 11.53 -5.49
CA ASN A 195 -24.68 12.15 -6.80
C ASN A 195 -23.29 12.31 -7.42
N ILE A 196 -23.08 11.79 -8.62
CA ILE A 196 -21.84 11.98 -9.37
C ILE A 196 -21.69 13.45 -9.71
N ARG A 197 -20.70 14.14 -9.13
CA ARG A 197 -20.50 15.59 -9.31
C ARG A 197 -19.07 15.97 -9.63
N VAL A 198 -18.14 15.03 -9.55
CA VAL A 198 -16.75 15.21 -9.97
C VAL A 198 -16.36 14.06 -10.88
N ILE A 199 -15.62 14.35 -11.94
CA ILE A 199 -15.04 13.33 -12.81
C ILE A 199 -13.60 13.71 -13.15
N SER A 200 -12.76 12.71 -13.39
CA SER A 200 -11.48 12.92 -14.06
C SER A 200 -11.54 12.34 -15.46
N THR A 201 -11.03 13.09 -16.42
CA THR A 201 -10.92 12.70 -17.82
C THR A 201 -9.47 12.61 -18.24
N SER A 202 -9.16 11.82 -19.26
CA SER A 202 -7.83 11.75 -19.84
C SER A 202 -7.88 11.47 -21.34
N ASP A 203 -7.05 12.18 -22.10
CA ASP A 203 -6.73 11.85 -23.50
C ASP A 203 -5.47 10.98 -23.62
N GLY A 204 -4.89 10.57 -22.48
CA GLY A 204 -3.65 9.81 -22.38
C GLY A 204 -2.42 10.63 -21.99
N VAL A 205 -2.43 11.93 -22.29
CA VAL A 205 -1.30 12.85 -22.03
C VAL A 205 -1.70 13.93 -21.02
N ASN A 206 -2.87 14.49 -21.25
CA ASN A 206 -3.50 15.46 -20.39
C ASN A 206 -4.59 14.77 -19.59
N THR A 207 -4.79 15.28 -18.38
CA THR A 207 -5.96 14.94 -17.58
C THR A 207 -6.73 16.21 -17.28
N ALA A 208 -8.01 16.08 -17.02
CA ALA A 208 -8.80 17.19 -16.53
C ALA A 208 -9.76 16.71 -15.45
N VAL A 209 -9.89 17.49 -14.38
CA VAL A 209 -10.93 17.31 -13.38
C VAL A 209 -12.08 18.23 -13.76
N LEU A 210 -13.27 17.67 -13.90
CA LEU A 210 -14.48 18.39 -14.23
C LEU A 210 -15.49 18.28 -13.07
N TYR A 211 -16.35 19.27 -12.96
CA TYR A 211 -17.30 19.43 -11.87
C TYR A 211 -18.67 19.88 -12.38
N ARG A 212 -19.74 19.56 -11.64
CA ARG A 212 -21.09 20.13 -11.83
C ARG A 212 -21.77 20.41 -10.50
N ASP A 213 -22.60 21.46 -10.43
CA ASP A 213 -23.29 21.80 -9.18
C ASP A 213 -24.40 20.80 -8.86
N THR A 214 -25.11 20.28 -9.86
CA THR A 214 -26.21 19.31 -9.71
C THR A 214 -26.17 18.24 -10.81
N VAL A 215 -26.93 17.16 -10.67
CA VAL A 215 -26.97 16.06 -11.64
C VAL A 215 -27.61 16.43 -12.99
N ASP A 216 -28.38 17.52 -13.03
CA ASP A 216 -29.06 18.01 -14.24
C ASP A 216 -28.17 18.94 -15.08
N GLU A 217 -27.03 19.36 -14.53
CA GLU A 217 -26.08 20.24 -15.21
C GLU A 217 -24.99 19.45 -15.95
N GLU A 218 -24.42 20.06 -16.99
CA GLU A 218 -23.24 19.56 -17.68
C GLU A 218 -21.97 19.75 -16.82
N PHE A 219 -21.03 18.82 -16.97
CA PHE A 219 -19.71 18.94 -16.37
C PHE A 219 -18.92 20.09 -17.01
N ARG A 220 -18.34 20.95 -16.18
CA ARG A 220 -17.43 22.02 -16.59
C ARG A 220 -16.00 21.78 -16.09
N PRO A 221 -14.96 22.18 -16.83
CA PRO A 221 -13.58 22.04 -16.38
C PRO A 221 -13.33 22.79 -15.06
N LEU A 222 -12.77 22.08 -14.09
CA LEU A 222 -12.26 22.64 -12.84
C LEU A 222 -10.74 22.85 -12.94
N LYS A 223 -10.03 21.81 -13.41
CA LYS A 223 -8.59 21.83 -13.68
C LYS A 223 -8.29 21.08 -14.97
N ASN A 224 -7.36 21.63 -15.75
CA ASN A 224 -6.64 20.91 -16.79
C ASN A 224 -5.23 20.70 -16.28
N LEU A 225 -4.71 19.50 -16.46
CA LEU A 225 -3.49 19.00 -15.84
C LEU A 225 -2.67 18.26 -16.89
N THR A 226 -1.36 18.28 -16.73
CA THR A 226 -0.48 17.29 -17.36
C THR A 226 -0.36 16.06 -16.47
N PHE A 227 0.17 14.95 -16.98
CA PHE A 227 0.45 13.76 -16.16
C PHE A 227 1.46 14.02 -15.02
N LYS A 228 2.15 15.17 -15.02
CA LYS A 228 3.09 15.59 -13.97
C LYS A 228 2.42 16.31 -12.81
N GLU A 229 1.20 16.77 -12.99
CA GLU A 229 0.43 17.47 -11.97
C GLU A 229 -0.57 16.52 -11.32
N ASP A 230 -0.80 16.72 -10.02
CA ASP A 230 -1.75 15.91 -9.25
C ASP A 230 -2.80 16.82 -8.61
N PHE A 231 -4.05 16.44 -8.83
CA PHE A 231 -5.24 17.06 -8.26
C PHE A 231 -6.29 15.96 -8.14
N SER A 232 -6.20 15.22 -7.05
CA SER A 232 -6.98 14.02 -6.80
C SER A 232 -8.05 14.31 -5.75
N PRO A 233 -9.34 14.43 -6.14
CA PRO A 233 -10.44 14.61 -5.21
C PRO A 233 -10.53 13.44 -4.23
N ILE A 234 -10.76 13.74 -2.95
CA ILE A 234 -10.88 12.74 -1.88
C ILE A 234 -12.34 12.60 -1.48
N SER A 235 -12.96 13.71 -1.08
CA SER A 235 -14.37 13.76 -0.72
C SER A 235 -14.88 15.20 -0.77
N PHE A 236 -16.21 15.36 -0.73
CA PHE A 236 -16.80 16.68 -0.52
C PHE A 236 -16.67 17.13 0.94
N THR A 237 -16.64 18.44 1.15
CA THR A 237 -16.86 18.99 2.49
C THR A 237 -18.24 18.60 3.02
N PRO A 238 -18.46 18.63 4.35
CA PRO A 238 -19.70 18.16 4.98
C PRO A 238 -20.99 18.83 4.44
N ASP A 239 -20.87 20.02 3.85
CA ASP A 239 -21.97 20.78 3.26
C ASP A 239 -22.10 20.63 1.73
N ASN A 240 -21.35 19.69 1.13
CA ASN A 240 -21.36 19.41 -0.31
C ASN A 240 -20.99 20.62 -1.21
N LYS A 241 -20.27 21.63 -0.67
CA LYS A 241 -19.88 22.84 -1.41
C LYS A 241 -18.45 22.85 -1.91
N ASN A 242 -17.49 22.40 -1.11
CA ASN A 242 -16.07 22.37 -1.43
C ASN A 242 -15.59 20.92 -1.57
N LEU A 243 -14.34 20.74 -2.02
CA LEU A 243 -13.69 19.44 -2.09
C LEU A 243 -12.48 19.39 -1.16
N TYR A 244 -12.29 18.26 -0.49
CA TYR A 244 -10.98 17.87 0.02
C TYR A 244 -10.20 17.18 -1.10
N ILE A 245 -8.95 17.58 -1.30
CA ILE A 245 -8.14 17.18 -2.46
C ILE A 245 -6.73 16.86 -2.00
N ALA A 246 -6.12 15.81 -2.55
CA ALA A 246 -4.67 15.62 -2.54
C ALA A 246 -4.09 16.33 -3.78
N SER A 247 -3.22 17.31 -3.60
CA SER A 247 -2.69 18.09 -4.72
C SER A 247 -1.23 18.47 -4.60
N ARG A 248 -0.54 18.41 -5.75
CA ARG A 248 0.83 18.90 -5.96
C ARG A 248 0.97 19.92 -7.11
N ILE A 249 -0.09 20.65 -7.48
CA ILE A 249 0.00 21.60 -8.61
C ILE A 249 1.04 22.70 -8.34
N ILE A 250 0.95 23.36 -7.19
CA ILE A 250 1.79 24.53 -6.84
C ILE A 250 2.96 24.20 -5.91
N ARG A 251 3.20 22.91 -5.65
CA ARG A 251 4.12 22.38 -4.64
C ARG A 251 4.72 21.07 -5.13
N ASP A 252 5.92 20.74 -4.69
CA ASP A 252 6.57 19.51 -5.13
C ASP A 252 5.95 18.23 -4.53
N LYS A 253 5.61 18.28 -3.23
CA LYS A 253 5.04 17.16 -2.48
C LYS A 253 3.54 17.32 -2.39
N SER A 254 2.79 16.23 -2.57
CA SER A 254 1.34 16.22 -2.43
C SER A 254 0.94 16.63 -1.01
N ALA A 255 -0.05 17.51 -0.93
CA ALA A 255 -0.65 17.99 0.32
C ALA A 255 -2.15 17.77 0.30
N ILE A 256 -2.75 17.63 1.48
CA ILE A 256 -4.20 17.61 1.65
C ILE A 256 -4.67 19.05 1.80
N ILE A 257 -5.59 19.47 0.92
CA ILE A 257 -6.13 20.82 0.88
C ILE A 257 -7.66 20.79 0.89
N GLU A 258 -8.25 21.91 1.29
CA GLU A 258 -9.64 22.25 0.99
C GLU A 258 -9.67 23.19 -0.23
N TYR A 259 -10.53 22.86 -1.20
CA TYR A 259 -10.63 23.54 -2.47
C TYR A 259 -12.04 24.09 -2.70
N ASP A 260 -12.14 25.40 -2.94
CA ASP A 260 -13.40 26.04 -3.32
C ASP A 260 -13.61 25.89 -4.82
N VAL A 261 -14.55 25.02 -5.19
CA VAL A 261 -14.89 24.71 -6.58
C VAL A 261 -15.55 25.87 -7.31
N LYS A 262 -16.25 26.77 -6.60
CA LYS A 262 -16.92 27.93 -7.22
C LYS A 262 -15.93 29.05 -7.48
N ALA A 263 -15.04 29.33 -6.52
CA ALA A 263 -13.98 30.32 -6.67
C ALA A 263 -12.77 29.79 -7.45
N ASN A 264 -12.71 28.49 -7.71
CA ASN A 264 -11.62 27.78 -8.38
C ASN A 264 -10.25 28.06 -7.75
N LYS A 265 -10.15 27.93 -6.42
CA LYS A 265 -8.91 28.17 -5.67
C LYS A 265 -8.76 27.26 -4.45
N GLU A 266 -7.52 27.00 -4.07
CA GLU A 266 -7.22 26.43 -2.75
C GLU A 266 -7.61 27.46 -1.67
N VAL A 267 -8.38 27.04 -0.67
CA VAL A 267 -8.81 27.93 0.43
C VAL A 267 -8.11 27.65 1.74
N ARG A 268 -7.64 26.41 1.94
CA ARG A 268 -6.93 26.00 3.16
C ARG A 268 -6.02 24.81 2.86
N GLU A 269 -4.75 24.92 3.26
CA GLU A 269 -3.89 23.74 3.39
C GLU A 269 -4.20 23.06 4.72
N ILE A 270 -4.55 21.77 4.67
CA ILE A 270 -4.90 20.99 5.87
C ILE A 270 -3.63 20.35 6.43
N PHE A 271 -2.84 19.71 5.57
CA PHE A 271 -1.57 19.09 5.96
C PHE A 271 -0.65 18.88 4.76
N SER A 272 0.64 19.12 4.98
CA SER A 272 1.74 18.79 4.08
C SER A 272 2.92 18.26 4.90
N HIS A 273 3.78 17.44 4.28
CA HIS A 273 5.03 16.99 4.88
C HIS A 273 6.22 17.55 4.07
N PRO A 274 7.31 18.01 4.70
CA PRO A 274 8.42 18.66 3.99
C PRO A 274 9.19 17.72 3.04
N GLU A 275 9.26 16.43 3.36
CA GLU A 275 10.14 15.48 2.66
C GLU A 275 9.40 14.46 1.80
N VAL A 276 8.11 14.21 2.03
CA VAL A 276 7.37 13.11 1.40
C VAL A 276 5.95 13.53 1.05
N ASP A 277 5.37 12.83 0.07
CA ASP A 277 3.97 13.02 -0.30
C ASP A 277 3.03 12.53 0.80
N VAL A 278 1.91 13.23 1.01
CA VAL A 278 0.76 12.63 1.67
C VAL A 278 0.24 11.47 0.81
N THR A 279 -0.03 10.33 1.44
CA THR A 279 -0.51 9.15 0.72
C THR A 279 -2.03 9.09 0.65
N SER A 280 -2.71 9.43 1.75
CA SER A 280 -4.17 9.36 1.83
C SER A 280 -4.73 10.23 2.94
N ALA A 281 -6.01 10.56 2.84
CA ALA A 281 -6.79 11.11 3.94
C ALA A 281 -8.09 10.30 4.09
N SER A 282 -8.45 9.98 5.34
CA SER A 282 -9.66 9.24 5.67
C SER A 282 -10.79 10.21 5.99
N TYR A 283 -11.95 9.98 5.40
CA TYR A 283 -13.20 10.64 5.72
C TYR A 283 -14.09 9.71 6.54
N SER A 284 -14.61 10.21 7.66
CA SER A 284 -15.60 9.51 8.47
C SER A 284 -16.99 9.97 8.06
N ASN A 285 -17.82 9.04 7.58
CA ASN A 285 -19.22 9.32 7.29
C ASN A 285 -20.02 9.47 8.59
N ALA A 286 -19.67 8.73 9.65
CA ALA A 286 -20.35 8.81 10.94
C ALA A 286 -20.14 10.18 11.63
N LEU A 287 -18.94 10.75 11.50
CA LEU A 287 -18.60 12.07 12.05
C LEU A 287 -18.76 13.21 11.04
N ASN A 288 -18.99 12.87 9.77
CA ASN A 288 -19.08 13.79 8.64
C ASN A 288 -17.88 14.76 8.58
N LYS A 289 -16.65 14.23 8.60
CA LYS A 289 -15.39 15.01 8.53
C LYS A 289 -14.16 14.15 8.21
N LEU A 290 -13.06 14.79 7.81
CA LEU A 290 -11.74 14.13 7.76
C LEU A 290 -11.24 13.79 9.17
N THR A 291 -10.65 12.61 9.32
CA THR A 291 -10.22 12.09 10.64
C THR A 291 -8.72 11.87 10.72
N THR A 292 -8.11 11.33 9.67
CA THR A 292 -6.69 11.01 9.63
C THR A 292 -6.08 11.28 8.27
N ILE A 293 -4.82 11.66 8.26
CA ILE A 293 -3.99 11.76 7.06
C ILE A 293 -2.81 10.83 7.26
N SER A 294 -2.41 10.10 6.22
CA SER A 294 -1.27 9.20 6.29
C SER A 294 -0.21 9.55 5.26
N TYR A 295 1.05 9.33 5.61
CA TYR A 295 2.22 9.55 4.76
C TYR A 295 3.30 8.50 5.10
N VAL A 296 4.32 8.35 4.26
CA VAL A 296 5.37 7.34 4.46
C VAL A 296 6.73 8.01 4.43
N THR A 297 7.42 8.02 5.58
CA THR A 297 8.85 8.33 5.68
C THR A 297 9.63 7.04 5.41
N ASP A 298 10.26 6.48 6.44
CA ASP A 298 10.73 5.11 6.52
C ASP A 298 9.58 4.13 6.83
N LYS A 299 8.58 4.55 7.60
CA LYS A 299 7.36 3.80 7.91
C LYS A 299 6.12 4.64 7.67
N ARG A 300 4.96 3.99 7.68
CA ARG A 300 3.66 4.68 7.68
C ARG A 300 3.55 5.54 8.93
N GLN A 301 3.26 6.82 8.73
CA GLN A 301 2.97 7.78 9.79
C GLN A 301 1.52 8.27 9.64
N TYR A 302 0.96 8.74 10.75
CA TYR A 302 -0.39 9.30 10.80
C TYR A 302 -0.37 10.72 11.38
N HIS A 303 -1.13 11.61 10.75
CA HIS A 303 -1.50 12.90 11.30
C HIS A 303 -3.00 12.87 11.60
N PHE A 304 -3.36 12.95 12.88
CA PHE A 304 -4.75 12.88 13.32
C PHE A 304 -5.39 14.27 13.28
N LEU A 305 -6.54 14.37 12.60
CA LEU A 305 -7.40 15.55 12.57
C LEU A 305 -8.56 15.42 13.57
N ASP A 306 -8.89 14.20 13.98
CA ASP A 306 -9.88 13.89 15.00
C ASP A 306 -9.24 13.28 16.25
N LYS A 307 -9.50 13.90 17.39
CA LYS A 307 -8.98 13.47 18.70
C LYS A 307 -9.52 12.10 19.14
N GLY A 308 -10.77 11.77 18.80
CA GLY A 308 -11.34 10.47 19.16
C GLY A 308 -10.68 9.32 18.41
N TYR A 309 -10.30 9.53 17.16
CA TYR A 309 -9.48 8.60 16.38
C TYR A 309 -8.04 8.52 16.89
N GLU A 310 -7.42 9.65 17.23
CA GLU A 310 -6.10 9.69 17.85
C GLU A 310 -6.05 8.85 19.14
N GLU A 311 -6.95 9.14 20.10
CA GLU A 311 -7.06 8.40 21.36
C GLU A 311 -7.36 6.90 21.13
N THR A 312 -8.13 6.56 20.10
CA THR A 312 -8.41 5.15 19.75
C THR A 312 -7.14 4.45 19.27
N PHE A 313 -6.36 5.12 18.41
CA PHE A 313 -5.12 4.57 17.89
C PHE A 313 -4.05 4.41 18.99
N GLU A 314 -3.93 5.40 19.88
CA GLU A 314 -3.04 5.33 21.06
C GLU A 314 -3.39 4.13 21.97
N ARG A 315 -4.68 3.92 22.28
CA ARG A 315 -5.12 2.74 23.07
C ARG A 315 -4.79 1.42 22.39
N LEU A 316 -4.97 1.35 21.07
CA LEU A 316 -4.61 0.15 20.30
C LEU A 316 -3.09 -0.10 20.35
N GLN A 317 -2.27 0.94 20.22
CA GLN A 317 -0.82 0.83 20.34
C GLN A 317 -0.38 0.37 21.74
N GLU A 318 -1.02 0.88 22.80
CA GLU A 318 -0.76 0.42 24.18
C GLU A 318 -1.09 -1.06 24.37
N LYS A 319 -2.20 -1.55 23.78
CA LYS A 319 -2.61 -2.96 23.84
C LYS A 319 -1.77 -3.87 22.96
N LEU A 320 -1.16 -3.34 21.89
CA LEU A 320 -0.42 -4.07 20.87
C LEU A 320 0.98 -3.45 20.67
N PRO A 321 1.87 -3.51 21.67
CA PRO A 321 3.17 -2.86 21.59
C PRO A 321 4.09 -3.55 20.58
N GLY A 322 4.86 -2.73 19.85
CA GLY A 322 5.94 -3.21 18.97
C GLY A 322 5.51 -3.70 17.59
N VAL A 323 4.26 -3.43 17.19
CA VAL A 323 3.73 -3.72 15.84
C VAL A 323 3.07 -2.48 15.25
N GLU A 324 3.01 -2.42 13.93
CA GLU A 324 2.23 -1.40 13.22
C GLU A 324 0.76 -1.80 13.20
N ILE A 325 -0.12 -0.80 13.24
CA ILE A 325 -1.57 -0.98 13.27
C ILE A 325 -2.19 -0.35 12.03
N SER A 326 -3.15 -1.06 11.45
CA SER A 326 -4.06 -0.58 10.42
C SER A 326 -5.48 -1.00 10.76
N VAL A 327 -6.46 -0.24 10.27
CA VAL A 327 -7.87 -0.58 10.39
C VAL A 327 -8.34 -1.07 9.02
N ASN A 328 -8.79 -2.32 8.93
CA ASN A 328 -9.29 -2.90 7.69
C ASN A 328 -10.63 -2.28 7.30
N ASN A 329 -11.59 -2.31 8.22
CA ASN A 329 -12.91 -1.69 8.06
C ASN A 329 -13.62 -1.55 9.43
N THR A 330 -14.72 -0.80 9.45
CA THR A 330 -15.53 -0.54 10.64
C THR A 330 -17.01 -0.86 10.41
N THR A 331 -17.79 -0.86 11.49
CA THR A 331 -19.24 -0.66 11.40
C THR A 331 -19.57 0.75 10.89
N ARG A 332 -20.79 0.95 10.41
CA ARG A 332 -21.29 2.24 9.87
C ARG A 332 -21.22 3.37 10.89
N ASP A 333 -21.39 3.05 12.17
CA ASP A 333 -21.27 3.99 13.29
C ASP A 333 -19.82 4.13 13.80
N GLU A 334 -18.87 3.44 13.16
CA GLU A 334 -17.43 3.46 13.46
C GLU A 334 -17.08 3.07 14.91
N ARG A 335 -17.98 2.38 15.60
CA ARG A 335 -17.81 1.99 17.01
C ARG A 335 -17.13 0.63 17.16
N LYS A 336 -17.19 -0.22 16.14
CA LYS A 336 -16.53 -1.53 16.09
C LYS A 336 -15.66 -1.62 14.84
N MET A 337 -14.53 -2.29 14.94
CA MET A 337 -13.56 -2.34 13.85
C MET A 337 -12.79 -3.65 13.77
N ILE A 338 -12.36 -3.99 12.55
CA ILE A 338 -11.33 -5.00 12.33
C ILE A 338 -9.97 -4.31 12.29
N VAL A 339 -9.14 -4.62 13.28
CA VAL A 339 -7.77 -4.13 13.40
C VAL A 339 -6.82 -5.19 12.86
N VAL A 340 -5.85 -4.75 12.07
CA VAL A 340 -4.79 -5.60 11.55
C VAL A 340 -3.45 -5.09 12.05
N THR A 341 -2.68 -5.98 12.65
CA THR A 341 -1.29 -5.70 13.01
C THR A 341 -0.33 -6.32 12.02
N TYR A 342 0.80 -5.66 11.79
CA TYR A 342 1.88 -6.18 10.96
C TYR A 342 3.24 -5.64 11.44
N SER A 343 4.33 -6.30 11.06
CA SER A 343 5.68 -5.76 11.21
C SER A 343 6.56 -6.18 10.03
N ASP A 344 7.86 -5.92 10.11
CA ASP A 344 8.90 -6.48 9.23
C ASP A 344 9.18 -7.96 9.49
N THR A 345 8.88 -8.44 10.70
CA THR A 345 9.13 -9.81 11.15
C THR A 345 7.88 -10.65 11.33
N ASP A 346 6.70 -10.06 11.49
CA ASP A 346 5.44 -10.75 11.69
C ASP A 346 4.48 -10.51 10.52
N ARG A 347 3.72 -11.57 10.21
CA ARG A 347 2.67 -11.52 9.20
C ARG A 347 1.37 -10.98 9.83
N PRO A 348 0.38 -10.55 9.01
CA PRO A 348 -0.85 -9.98 9.52
C PRO A 348 -1.57 -10.81 10.61
N ASN A 349 -1.84 -10.18 11.75
CA ASN A 349 -2.77 -10.71 12.75
C ASN A 349 -4.05 -9.86 12.76
N TYR A 350 -5.20 -10.50 12.94
CA TYR A 350 -6.52 -9.88 12.88
C TYR A 350 -7.15 -9.83 14.27
N TYR A 351 -7.75 -8.69 14.59
CA TYR A 351 -8.42 -8.42 15.85
C TYR A 351 -9.77 -7.76 15.59
N TYR A 352 -10.74 -8.06 16.45
CA TYR A 352 -11.96 -7.29 16.60
C TYR A 352 -11.77 -6.32 17.76
N TYR A 353 -12.08 -5.04 17.52
CA TYR A 353 -12.01 -4.02 18.56
C TYR A 353 -13.35 -3.30 18.70
N ASP A 354 -13.83 -3.22 19.93
CA ASP A 354 -15.05 -2.52 20.32
C ASP A 354 -14.66 -1.27 21.11
N ARG A 355 -14.89 -0.09 20.52
CA ARG A 355 -14.46 1.21 21.08
C ARG A 355 -15.24 1.59 22.33
N ASP A 356 -16.50 1.19 22.42
CA ASP A 356 -17.37 1.53 23.56
C ASP A 356 -16.90 0.85 24.84
N SER A 357 -16.54 -0.42 24.72
CA SER A 357 -16.10 -1.26 25.83
C SER A 357 -14.57 -1.34 26.00
N ASP A 358 -13.83 -0.73 25.07
CA ASP A 358 -12.37 -0.80 24.94
C ASP A 358 -11.83 -2.24 24.95
N GLN A 359 -12.61 -3.17 24.40
CA GLN A 359 -12.28 -4.59 24.30
C GLN A 359 -11.61 -4.91 22.97
N LEU A 360 -10.46 -5.57 23.05
CA LEU A 360 -9.69 -6.06 21.90
C LEU A 360 -9.63 -7.59 21.95
N GLU A 361 -10.20 -8.24 20.94
CA GLU A 361 -10.23 -9.69 20.80
C GLU A 361 -9.38 -10.12 19.61
N LYS A 362 -8.43 -11.02 19.81
CA LYS A 362 -7.67 -11.62 18.70
C LYS A 362 -8.56 -12.62 17.96
N LEU A 363 -8.79 -12.38 16.67
CA LEU A 363 -9.59 -13.26 15.82
C LEU A 363 -8.74 -14.39 15.25
N ALA A 364 -7.58 -14.06 14.66
CA ALA A 364 -6.68 -15.04 14.07
C ALA A 364 -5.29 -14.46 13.74
N ALA A 365 -4.31 -15.34 13.60
CA ALA A 365 -3.08 -15.05 12.85
C ALA A 365 -3.27 -15.54 11.40
N ASN A 366 -2.86 -14.77 10.39
CA ASN A 366 -2.98 -15.22 9.00
C ASN A 366 -2.09 -16.44 8.70
N ALA A 367 -1.01 -16.60 9.46
CA ALA A 367 0.00 -17.62 9.30
C ALA A 367 0.42 -18.19 10.67
N PRO A 368 -0.40 -19.05 11.30
CA PRO A 368 -0.13 -19.53 12.66
C PRO A 368 1.12 -20.42 12.79
N TRP A 369 1.69 -20.89 11.68
CA TRP A 369 2.97 -21.59 11.65
C TRP A 369 4.19 -20.66 11.72
N HIS A 370 3.96 -19.35 11.51
CA HIS A 370 4.99 -18.34 11.44
C HIS A 370 5.57 -18.03 12.82
N LYS A 371 6.89 -17.86 12.89
CA LYS A 371 7.64 -17.50 14.09
C LYS A 371 8.35 -16.16 13.89
N PRO A 372 7.76 -15.04 14.32
CA PRO A 372 8.34 -13.72 14.16
C PRO A 372 9.71 -13.57 14.82
N GLU A 373 9.93 -14.29 15.92
CA GLU A 373 11.20 -14.32 16.65
C GLU A 373 12.34 -14.94 15.85
N ASP A 374 12.08 -15.66 14.77
CA ASP A 374 13.11 -16.28 13.93
C ASP A 374 13.40 -15.45 12.66
N MET A 375 12.68 -14.34 12.46
CA MET A 375 12.78 -13.48 11.27
C MET A 375 13.78 -12.34 11.45
N ALA A 376 14.32 -11.85 10.33
CA ALA A 376 15.25 -10.75 10.28
C ALA A 376 14.52 -9.40 10.31
N LYS A 377 15.04 -8.44 11.10
CA LYS A 377 14.49 -7.08 11.11
C LYS A 377 14.93 -6.32 9.87
N MET A 378 14.04 -5.47 9.37
CA MET A 378 14.28 -4.58 8.26
C MET A 378 14.60 -3.18 8.77
N LYS A 379 15.83 -2.72 8.50
CA LYS A 379 16.36 -1.44 8.98
C LYS A 379 16.21 -0.38 7.87
N PRO A 380 15.56 0.76 8.13
CA PRO A 380 15.63 1.91 7.22
C PRO A 380 17.06 2.41 7.06
N ILE A 381 17.47 2.68 5.82
CA ILE A 381 18.80 3.19 5.48
C ILE A 381 18.71 4.35 4.52
N THR A 382 19.80 5.10 4.42
CA THR A 382 19.94 6.19 3.46
C THR A 382 21.41 6.28 3.05
N TYR A 383 21.64 6.55 1.77
CA TYR A 383 22.97 6.79 1.21
C TYR A 383 22.93 7.90 0.17
N THR A 384 24.09 8.47 -0.13
CA THR A 384 24.24 9.51 -1.13
C THR A 384 24.81 8.88 -2.40
N ALA A 385 24.09 8.98 -3.51
CA ALA A 385 24.56 8.58 -4.83
C ALA A 385 25.70 9.50 -5.30
N ARG A 386 26.46 9.06 -6.30
CA ARG A 386 27.66 9.78 -6.79
C ARG A 386 27.41 11.21 -7.27
N ASP A 387 26.19 11.55 -7.66
CA ASP A 387 25.78 12.88 -8.09
C ASP A 387 25.18 13.74 -6.95
N GLY A 388 25.18 13.23 -5.73
CA GLY A 388 24.67 13.91 -4.54
C GLY A 388 23.22 13.60 -4.21
N GLU A 389 22.51 12.80 -5.02
CA GLU A 389 21.13 12.42 -4.71
C GLU A 389 21.06 11.58 -3.44
N THR A 390 20.08 11.87 -2.58
CA THR A 390 19.84 11.07 -1.37
C THR A 390 18.88 9.94 -1.69
N ILE A 391 19.33 8.71 -1.54
CA ILE A 391 18.54 7.51 -1.81
C ILE A 391 18.15 6.84 -0.48
N HIS A 392 16.85 6.66 -0.30
CA HIS A 392 16.27 5.96 0.84
C HIS A 392 16.09 4.47 0.53
N GLY A 393 16.08 3.63 1.54
CA GLY A 393 15.87 2.20 1.34
C GLY A 393 15.78 1.43 2.64
N TYR A 394 15.94 0.12 2.51
CA TYR A 394 15.90 -0.80 3.62
C TYR A 394 17.00 -1.86 3.50
N LEU A 395 17.63 -2.19 4.63
CA LEU A 395 18.61 -3.25 4.75
C LEU A 395 18.08 -4.30 5.73
N THR A 396 17.98 -5.54 5.27
CA THR A 396 17.65 -6.69 6.10
C THR A 396 18.89 -7.55 6.27
N LEU A 397 19.31 -7.74 7.52
CA LEU A 397 20.50 -8.53 7.87
C LEU A 397 20.10 -9.89 8.46
N PRO A 398 20.76 -10.99 8.08
CA PRO A 398 20.49 -12.32 8.63
C PRO A 398 20.57 -12.35 10.15
N LYS A 399 19.53 -12.88 10.79
CA LYS A 399 19.47 -13.02 12.24
C LYS A 399 20.52 -14.01 12.75
N GLY A 400 21.16 -13.69 13.88
CA GLY A 400 22.15 -14.56 14.51
C GLY A 400 23.50 -14.63 13.78
N ARG A 401 23.70 -13.85 12.70
CA ARG A 401 25.00 -13.70 12.04
C ARG A 401 25.61 -12.35 12.37
N GLU A 402 26.94 -12.29 12.41
CA GLU A 402 27.64 -11.02 12.50
C GLU A 402 27.27 -10.16 11.29
N ALA A 403 26.91 -8.90 11.53
CA ALA A 403 26.55 -7.93 10.50
C ALA A 403 27.80 -7.42 9.75
N LYS A 404 28.57 -8.34 9.18
CA LYS A 404 29.88 -8.07 8.60
C LYS A 404 30.20 -9.02 7.45
N ASP A 405 30.68 -8.47 6.34
CA ASP A 405 31.18 -9.20 5.17
C ASP A 405 30.22 -10.32 4.72
N LEU A 406 28.91 -10.01 4.65
CA LEU A 406 27.88 -10.96 4.26
C LEU A 406 27.72 -11.01 2.73
N PRO A 407 27.28 -12.14 2.16
CA PRO A 407 26.74 -12.13 0.80
C PRO A 407 25.55 -11.17 0.73
N LEU A 408 25.45 -10.41 -0.36
CA LEU A 408 24.42 -9.39 -0.55
C LEU A 408 23.52 -9.74 -1.74
N LEU A 409 22.21 -9.65 -1.53
CA LEU A 409 21.22 -9.56 -2.59
C LEU A 409 20.71 -8.13 -2.69
N VAL A 410 20.85 -7.53 -3.86
CA VAL A 410 20.32 -6.20 -4.19
C VAL A 410 19.00 -6.43 -4.91
N LEU A 411 17.92 -5.88 -4.36
CA LEU A 411 16.55 -6.15 -4.78
C LEU A 411 15.86 -4.86 -5.27
N PRO A 412 16.16 -4.37 -6.50
CA PRO A 412 15.45 -3.24 -7.08
C PRO A 412 13.99 -3.59 -7.36
N HIS A 413 13.06 -2.73 -6.89
CA HIS A 413 11.63 -2.92 -7.11
C HIS A 413 11.21 -2.68 -8.57
N GLY A 414 10.07 -3.27 -8.96
CA GLY A 414 9.41 -3.00 -10.24
C GLY A 414 8.72 -1.63 -10.28
N GLY A 415 8.13 -1.27 -11.43
CA GLY A 415 7.52 0.04 -11.65
C GLY A 415 8.01 0.64 -12.97
N PRO A 416 8.96 1.60 -12.98
CA PRO A 416 9.82 2.03 -11.87
C PRO A 416 9.17 3.00 -10.90
N TRP A 417 8.03 3.61 -11.26
CA TRP A 417 7.36 4.63 -10.45
C TRP A 417 6.51 3.99 -9.34
N ALA A 418 7.17 3.19 -8.51
CA ALA A 418 6.67 2.59 -7.29
C ALA A 418 7.71 2.81 -6.17
N ARG A 419 7.52 2.22 -4.99
CA ARG A 419 8.55 2.23 -3.95
C ARG A 419 8.43 0.99 -3.06
N ASP A 420 9.55 0.57 -2.51
CA ASP A 420 9.57 -0.35 -1.37
C ASP A 420 9.10 0.36 -0.10
N HIS A 421 8.47 -0.42 0.78
CA HIS A 421 7.91 0.03 2.05
C HIS A 421 8.38 -0.86 3.19
N TRP A 422 8.37 -0.31 4.41
CA TRP A 422 8.65 -1.09 5.59
C TRP A 422 7.57 -2.15 5.84
N GLY A 423 7.95 -3.42 6.02
CA GLY A 423 7.04 -4.52 6.33
C GLY A 423 7.59 -5.89 5.95
N PHE A 424 6.85 -6.94 6.33
CA PHE A 424 7.21 -8.33 6.09
C PHE A 424 7.16 -8.66 4.59
N GLN A 425 8.27 -9.13 4.04
CA GLN A 425 8.38 -9.57 2.65
C GLN A 425 8.92 -11.01 2.60
N PRO A 426 8.13 -11.99 2.08
CA PRO A 426 8.52 -13.41 2.07
C PRO A 426 9.87 -13.69 1.41
N GLU A 427 10.16 -13.06 0.27
CA GLU A 427 11.42 -13.24 -0.45
C GLU A 427 12.61 -12.73 0.36
N VAL A 428 12.50 -11.51 0.91
CA VAL A 428 13.52 -10.90 1.78
C VAL A 428 13.83 -11.80 2.97
N GLN A 429 12.79 -12.34 3.63
CA GLN A 429 12.95 -13.23 4.78
C GLN A 429 13.55 -14.60 4.40
N LEU A 430 13.21 -15.14 3.22
CA LEU A 430 13.84 -16.35 2.70
C LEU A 430 15.36 -16.15 2.57
N PHE A 431 15.79 -15.09 1.88
CA PHE A 431 17.22 -14.84 1.65
C PHE A 431 17.96 -14.51 2.95
N ALA A 432 17.35 -13.71 3.84
CA ALA A 432 17.91 -13.47 5.17
C ALA A 432 18.06 -14.75 5.99
N ASN A 433 17.09 -15.67 5.93
CA ASN A 433 17.19 -16.98 6.58
C ASN A 433 18.30 -17.86 5.99
N ARG A 434 18.69 -17.65 4.71
CA ARG A 434 19.86 -18.28 4.08
C ARG A 434 21.19 -17.62 4.40
N GLY A 435 21.19 -16.57 5.22
CA GLY A 435 22.42 -15.88 5.58
C GLY A 435 22.87 -14.82 4.58
N ILE A 436 21.96 -14.37 3.71
CA ILE A 436 22.22 -13.36 2.70
C ILE A 436 21.60 -12.04 3.17
N ALA A 437 22.38 -10.96 3.21
CA ALA A 437 21.86 -9.62 3.44
C ALA A 437 21.01 -9.18 2.23
N VAL A 438 19.92 -8.46 2.46
CA VAL A 438 19.07 -7.95 1.38
C VAL A 438 18.99 -6.44 1.45
N LEU A 439 19.36 -5.78 0.35
CA LEU A 439 19.28 -4.34 0.18
C LEU A 439 18.15 -4.00 -0.79
N GLN A 440 17.18 -3.25 -0.31
CA GLN A 440 16.09 -2.63 -1.07
C GLN A 440 16.34 -1.12 -1.13
N MET A 441 16.15 -0.51 -2.30
CA MET A 441 16.41 0.91 -2.49
C MET A 441 15.30 1.55 -3.31
N ASN A 442 14.89 2.73 -2.86
CA ASN A 442 13.98 3.61 -3.56
C ASN A 442 14.80 4.57 -4.41
N PHE A 443 15.33 4.07 -5.53
CA PHE A 443 16.13 4.83 -6.50
C PHE A 443 15.36 6.05 -7.06
N ARG A 444 16.04 7.00 -7.70
CA ARG A 444 15.39 8.17 -8.30
C ARG A 444 14.24 7.73 -9.22
N GLY A 445 13.07 8.35 -9.09
CA GLY A 445 11.84 7.88 -9.73
C GLY A 445 10.87 7.18 -8.79
N SER A 446 11.34 6.62 -7.66
CA SER A 446 10.42 6.02 -6.71
C SER A 446 9.41 7.03 -6.21
N THR A 447 8.16 6.61 -6.06
CA THR A 447 7.06 7.53 -5.69
C THR A 447 7.13 7.93 -4.21
N GLY A 448 6.39 8.96 -3.81
CA GLY A 448 6.27 9.36 -2.42
C GLY A 448 7.31 10.37 -1.92
N TYR A 449 8.29 10.76 -2.74
CA TYR A 449 9.33 11.75 -2.40
C TYR A 449 9.16 13.08 -3.13
N GLY A 450 7.97 13.34 -3.71
CA GLY A 450 7.69 14.53 -4.51
C GLY A 450 7.95 14.35 -6.01
N ARG A 451 7.43 15.30 -6.79
CA ARG A 451 7.52 15.33 -8.26
C ARG A 451 8.98 15.46 -8.74
N GLU A 452 9.79 16.29 -8.10
CA GLU A 452 11.18 16.52 -8.48
C GLU A 452 12.01 15.23 -8.42
N PHE A 453 11.85 14.42 -7.37
CA PHE A 453 12.52 13.12 -7.27
C PHE A 453 12.03 12.13 -8.32
N TRP A 454 10.73 12.15 -8.63
CA TRP A 454 10.12 11.34 -9.67
C TRP A 454 10.62 11.71 -11.08
N GLU A 455 10.64 12.99 -11.42
CA GLU A 455 11.06 13.49 -12.74
C GLU A 455 12.55 13.28 -13.03
N LYS A 456 13.40 13.18 -11.98
CA LYS A 456 14.82 12.79 -12.15
C LYS A 456 15.02 11.41 -12.78
N SER A 457 13.98 10.57 -12.84
CA SER A 457 14.02 9.26 -13.52
C SER A 457 13.75 9.32 -15.02
N PHE A 458 13.30 10.45 -15.55
CA PHE A 458 12.77 10.49 -16.91
C PHE A 458 13.90 10.36 -17.92
N LYS A 459 13.77 9.37 -18.81
CA LYS A 459 14.77 8.98 -19.80
C LYS A 459 16.11 8.56 -19.16
N GLN A 460 16.05 8.02 -17.93
CA GLN A 460 17.23 7.59 -17.15
C GLN A 460 17.27 6.09 -16.88
N TRP A 461 16.45 5.29 -17.58
CA TRP A 461 16.54 3.83 -17.52
C TRP A 461 17.93 3.40 -17.99
N GLY A 462 18.62 2.59 -17.18
CA GLY A 462 19.97 2.11 -17.48
C GLY A 462 21.08 3.14 -17.28
N GLN A 463 20.72 4.38 -16.92
CA GLN A 463 21.64 5.49 -16.69
C GLN A 463 21.71 5.83 -15.19
N SER A 464 21.36 7.06 -14.80
CA SER A 464 21.50 7.49 -13.41
C SER A 464 20.62 6.74 -12.42
N MET A 465 19.49 6.14 -12.87
CA MET A 465 18.72 5.20 -12.04
C MET A 465 19.50 3.92 -11.73
N GLN A 466 20.33 3.44 -12.66
CA GLN A 466 21.19 2.28 -12.45
C GLN A 466 22.40 2.64 -11.57
N ASP A 467 22.87 3.90 -11.66
CA ASP A 467 23.92 4.41 -10.78
C ASP A 467 23.47 4.44 -9.31
N ASP A 468 22.22 4.81 -9.02
CA ASP A 468 21.68 4.75 -7.66
C ASP A 468 21.79 3.33 -7.09
N ILE A 469 21.37 2.32 -7.85
CA ILE A 469 21.44 0.90 -7.45
C ILE A 469 22.90 0.49 -7.21
N THR A 470 23.79 0.84 -8.15
CA THR A 470 25.23 0.55 -8.07
C THR A 470 25.87 1.18 -6.84
N ASP A 471 25.52 2.44 -6.54
CA ASP A 471 26.07 3.18 -5.41
C ASP A 471 25.51 2.67 -4.08
N GLY A 472 24.28 2.14 -4.06
CA GLY A 472 23.73 1.39 -2.92
C GLY A 472 24.52 0.12 -2.59
N VAL A 473 24.97 -0.62 -3.60
CA VAL A 473 25.85 -1.79 -3.39
C VAL A 473 27.18 -1.36 -2.77
N LYS A 474 27.83 -0.35 -3.35
CA LYS A 474 29.10 0.17 -2.86
C LYS A 474 28.97 0.69 -1.43
N TRP A 475 27.89 1.41 -1.14
CA TRP A 475 27.58 1.84 0.23
C TRP A 475 27.50 0.65 1.19
N ALA A 476 26.82 -0.44 0.83
CA ALA A 476 26.72 -1.61 1.70
C ALA A 476 28.09 -2.28 1.95
N ILE A 477 28.97 -2.29 0.96
CA ILE A 477 30.35 -2.78 1.07
C ILE A 477 31.17 -1.83 1.98
N ASP A 478 31.09 -0.52 1.75
CA ASP A 478 31.83 0.50 2.51
C ASP A 478 31.41 0.54 3.99
N GLN A 479 30.14 0.26 4.30
CA GLN A 479 29.65 0.09 5.67
C GLN A 479 30.13 -1.22 6.31
N GLY A 480 30.77 -2.12 5.55
CA GLY A 480 31.24 -3.43 5.97
C GLY A 480 30.13 -4.47 6.08
N TYR A 481 28.91 -4.19 5.62
CA TYR A 481 27.80 -5.13 5.67
C TYR A 481 27.95 -6.23 4.61
N ALA A 482 28.41 -5.87 3.42
CA ALA A 482 28.51 -6.75 2.27
C ALA A 482 29.97 -7.09 1.92
N GLN A 483 30.23 -8.35 1.58
CA GLN A 483 31.52 -8.78 1.06
C GLN A 483 31.66 -8.41 -0.42
N ASP A 484 32.77 -7.76 -0.77
CA ASP A 484 33.12 -7.47 -2.16
C ASP A 484 33.25 -8.76 -2.98
N GLY A 485 32.69 -8.76 -4.20
CA GLY A 485 32.60 -9.92 -5.07
C GLY A 485 31.54 -10.98 -4.68
N GLU A 486 30.79 -10.79 -3.59
CA GLU A 486 29.70 -11.70 -3.16
C GLU A 486 28.32 -11.02 -3.24
N VAL A 487 28.08 -10.27 -4.34
CA VAL A 487 26.84 -9.55 -4.58
C VAL A 487 26.04 -10.20 -5.71
N CYS A 488 24.74 -10.38 -5.52
CA CYS A 488 23.79 -10.71 -6.58
C CYS A 488 22.71 -9.63 -6.72
N ILE A 489 22.12 -9.55 -7.91
CA ILE A 489 20.99 -8.67 -8.20
C ILE A 489 19.77 -9.49 -8.63
N TYR A 490 18.59 -9.14 -8.12
CA TYR A 490 17.32 -9.80 -8.44
C TYR A 490 16.22 -8.75 -8.53
N GLY A 491 15.39 -8.76 -9.57
CA GLY A 491 14.23 -7.89 -9.62
C GLY A 491 13.19 -8.32 -10.65
N ALA A 492 12.00 -7.73 -10.55
CA ALA A 492 10.87 -8.03 -11.42
C ALA A 492 10.41 -6.81 -12.24
N SER A 493 9.93 -7.01 -13.47
CA SER A 493 9.47 -5.93 -14.34
C SER A 493 10.58 -4.88 -14.58
N TYR A 494 10.43 -3.61 -14.19
CA TYR A 494 11.55 -2.66 -14.19
C TYR A 494 12.75 -3.16 -13.37
N GLY A 495 12.53 -3.83 -12.23
CA GLY A 495 13.61 -4.44 -11.46
C GLY A 495 14.34 -5.55 -12.23
N GLY A 496 13.64 -6.23 -13.14
CA GLY A 496 14.23 -7.20 -14.06
C GLY A 496 15.07 -6.52 -15.14
N TYR A 497 14.59 -5.40 -15.68
CA TYR A 497 15.40 -4.52 -16.54
C TYR A 497 16.67 -4.03 -15.81
N ALA A 498 16.54 -3.53 -14.58
CA ALA A 498 17.67 -3.08 -13.76
C ALA A 498 18.65 -4.22 -13.43
N THR A 499 18.15 -5.45 -13.30
CA THR A 499 18.98 -6.66 -13.17
C THR A 499 19.80 -6.89 -14.44
N LEU A 500 19.15 -6.89 -15.62
CA LEU A 500 19.83 -7.06 -16.91
C LEU A 500 20.82 -5.92 -17.18
N ALA A 501 20.46 -4.68 -16.89
CA ALA A 501 21.32 -3.51 -17.00
C ALA A 501 22.53 -3.61 -16.06
N GLY A 502 22.32 -4.01 -14.80
CA GLY A 502 23.41 -4.20 -13.83
C GLY A 502 24.46 -5.22 -14.29
N VAL A 503 24.03 -6.41 -14.73
CA VAL A 503 24.98 -7.44 -15.21
C VAL A 503 25.62 -7.08 -16.56
N THR A 504 25.07 -6.11 -17.29
CA THR A 504 25.61 -5.65 -18.59
C THR A 504 26.59 -4.48 -18.41
N PHE A 505 26.24 -3.49 -17.60
CA PHE A 505 26.99 -2.24 -17.45
C PHE A 505 28.01 -2.28 -16.30
N THR A 506 27.77 -3.09 -15.27
CA THR A 506 28.67 -3.28 -14.13
C THR A 506 28.92 -4.77 -13.83
N PRO A 507 29.36 -5.56 -14.82
CA PRO A 507 29.48 -7.03 -14.70
C PRO A 507 30.43 -7.48 -13.58
N ASP A 508 31.48 -6.69 -13.29
CA ASP A 508 32.45 -7.02 -12.25
C ASP A 508 31.88 -6.89 -10.83
N LEU A 509 30.76 -6.16 -10.67
CA LEU A 509 30.12 -5.96 -9.36
C LEU A 509 29.28 -7.17 -8.93
N TYR A 510 28.72 -7.91 -9.89
CA TYR A 510 27.71 -8.93 -9.62
C TYR A 510 28.23 -10.34 -9.90
N LYS A 511 28.16 -11.20 -8.88
CA LYS A 511 28.41 -12.64 -8.98
C LYS A 511 27.25 -13.39 -9.65
N CYS A 512 26.01 -12.89 -9.50
CA CYS A 512 24.84 -13.46 -10.17
C CYS A 512 23.73 -12.43 -10.41
N GLY A 513 22.88 -12.69 -11.41
CA GLY A 513 21.69 -11.90 -11.74
C GLY A 513 20.47 -12.79 -11.94
N ILE A 514 19.32 -12.40 -11.40
CA ILE A 514 18.04 -13.08 -11.56
C ILE A 514 17.04 -12.11 -12.17
N ASP A 515 16.70 -12.31 -13.43
CA ASP A 515 15.67 -11.54 -14.12
C ASP A 515 14.31 -12.25 -13.99
N TYR A 516 13.32 -11.57 -13.40
CA TYR A 516 11.93 -12.02 -13.38
C TYR A 516 11.04 -11.11 -14.22
N VAL A 517 10.58 -11.59 -15.39
CA VAL A 517 9.69 -10.85 -16.30
C VAL A 517 10.18 -9.42 -16.63
N GLY A 518 11.50 -9.24 -16.73
CA GLY A 518 12.11 -7.95 -17.00
C GLY A 518 11.94 -7.47 -18.43
N VAL A 519 11.87 -6.15 -18.59
CA VAL A 519 12.02 -5.53 -19.92
C VAL A 519 13.46 -5.72 -20.37
N SER A 520 13.68 -6.37 -21.51
CA SER A 520 15.02 -6.65 -22.04
C SER A 520 15.40 -5.80 -23.25
N ASN A 521 14.42 -5.16 -23.90
CA ASN A 521 14.63 -4.29 -25.05
C ASN A 521 13.55 -3.19 -25.07
N LEU A 522 13.98 -1.93 -24.95
CA LEU A 522 13.10 -0.78 -24.82
C LEU A 522 12.31 -0.46 -26.11
N PHE A 523 12.87 -0.77 -27.29
CA PHE A 523 12.15 -0.62 -28.56
C PHE A 523 10.96 -1.58 -28.63
N THR A 524 11.21 -2.88 -28.41
CA THR A 524 10.13 -3.88 -28.46
C THR A 524 9.11 -3.69 -27.34
N PHE A 525 9.53 -3.13 -26.20
CA PHE A 525 8.60 -2.75 -25.12
C PHE A 525 7.59 -1.70 -25.58
N MET A 526 8.04 -0.65 -26.26
CA MET A 526 7.14 0.38 -26.80
C MET A 526 6.20 -0.18 -27.88
N ASP A 527 6.68 -1.10 -28.72
CA ASP A 527 5.87 -1.72 -29.78
C ASP A 527 4.81 -2.71 -29.29
N SER A 528 4.94 -3.23 -28.06
CA SER A 528 4.15 -4.37 -27.57
C SER A 528 3.18 -4.04 -26.42
N ILE A 529 2.96 -2.74 -26.14
CA ILE A 529 2.04 -2.34 -25.06
C ILE A 529 0.60 -2.83 -25.32
N PRO A 530 -0.14 -3.28 -24.30
CA PRO A 530 -1.53 -3.69 -24.45
C PRO A 530 -2.41 -2.56 -25.01
N PRO A 531 -3.51 -2.86 -25.74
CA PRO A 531 -4.34 -1.82 -26.36
C PRO A 531 -4.90 -0.76 -25.40
N TYR A 532 -5.19 -1.14 -24.14
CA TYR A 532 -5.67 -0.21 -23.13
C TYR A 532 -4.56 0.72 -22.57
N TRP A 533 -3.29 0.47 -22.91
CA TRP A 533 -2.15 1.35 -22.61
C TRP A 533 -1.87 2.37 -23.71
N ALA A 534 -2.46 2.23 -24.90
CA ALA A 534 -2.23 3.14 -26.03
C ALA A 534 -2.38 4.64 -25.67
N PRO A 535 -3.33 5.06 -24.80
CA PRO A 535 -3.40 6.45 -24.38
C PRO A 535 -2.12 6.92 -23.65
N PHE A 536 -1.45 6.05 -22.89
CA PHE A 536 -0.28 6.40 -22.10
C PHE A 536 1.04 6.44 -22.90
N LEU A 537 1.02 6.12 -24.19
CA LEU A 537 2.26 5.99 -24.98
C LEU A 537 3.06 7.30 -25.02
N ALA A 538 2.41 8.46 -25.16
CA ALA A 538 3.14 9.73 -25.18
C ALA A 538 3.75 10.07 -23.80
N MET A 539 3.08 9.68 -22.71
CA MET A 539 3.65 9.76 -21.36
C MET A 539 4.88 8.85 -21.25
N LEU A 540 4.80 7.61 -21.73
CA LEU A 540 5.93 6.68 -21.75
C LEU A 540 7.10 7.19 -22.60
N HIS A 541 6.83 7.85 -23.73
CA HIS A 541 7.86 8.50 -24.54
C HIS A 541 8.58 9.60 -23.76
N GLU A 542 7.87 10.40 -22.98
CA GLU A 542 8.49 11.43 -22.16
C GLU A 542 9.29 10.83 -20.99
N GLN A 543 8.79 9.74 -20.41
CA GLN A 543 9.36 9.14 -19.21
C GLN A 543 10.49 8.13 -19.46
N VAL A 544 10.47 7.41 -20.58
CA VAL A 544 11.45 6.36 -20.92
C VAL A 544 12.30 6.78 -22.12
N GLY A 545 11.68 7.42 -23.11
CA GLY A 545 12.31 7.86 -24.36
C GLY A 545 11.43 7.51 -25.56
N ASN A 546 11.40 8.37 -26.57
CA ASN A 546 10.69 8.13 -27.82
C ASN A 546 11.58 7.41 -28.85
N PRO A 547 11.27 6.16 -29.27
CA PRO A 547 12.06 5.46 -30.26
C PRO A 547 12.05 6.11 -31.65
N GLU A 548 11.09 6.99 -31.93
CA GLU A 548 11.01 7.75 -33.19
C GLU A 548 11.75 9.10 -33.14
N ASP A 549 12.21 9.52 -31.97
CA ASP A 549 13.00 10.74 -31.80
C ASP A 549 14.50 10.39 -31.80
N PRO A 550 15.30 10.86 -32.77
CA PRO A 550 16.72 10.56 -32.87
C PRO A 550 17.53 10.94 -31.62
N ASP A 551 17.10 11.95 -30.86
CA ASP A 551 17.79 12.36 -29.63
C ASP A 551 17.55 11.34 -28.50
N ASP A 552 16.35 10.75 -28.44
CA ASP A 552 15.99 9.74 -27.44
C ASP A 552 16.42 8.33 -27.85
N GLU A 553 16.54 8.03 -29.15
CA GLU A 553 16.91 6.71 -29.67
C GLU A 553 18.20 6.20 -29.01
N SER A 554 19.19 7.09 -28.82
CA SER A 554 20.47 6.76 -28.17
C SER A 554 20.36 6.39 -26.69
N LEU A 555 19.27 6.78 -26.02
CA LEU A 555 18.99 6.45 -24.62
C LEU A 555 18.34 5.07 -24.48
N LEU A 556 17.80 4.53 -25.58
CA LEU A 556 17.09 3.25 -25.64
C LEU A 556 17.98 2.07 -26.04
N THR A 557 19.19 2.36 -26.52
CA THR A 557 20.24 1.39 -26.89
C THR A 557 21.19 1.10 -25.74
#